data_AF-A0A8J7YSG5-F1
#
_entry.id   AF-A0A8J7YSG5-F1
#
_cell.length_a   1.000
_cell.length_b   1.000
_cell.length_c   1.000
_cell.angle_alpha   90.00
_cell.angle_beta   90.00
_cell.angle_gamma   90.00
#
_symmetry.space_group_name_H-M   'P 1'
#
loop_
_entity.id
_entity.type
_entity.pdbx_description
1 polymer ?
#
loop_
_entity_poly.entity_id
_entity_poly.type
_entity_poly.pdbx_seq_one_letter_code
_entity_poly.pdbx_strand_id
1 'polypeptide(L)'
;MAEETLESKLAKRKTGKRKSKVTVRKKKEFTFRGFTLEEMQRMTLSELLPLLPARARRSYKRGLNREQQAFVDRLNSSNGETLKTHRREIFILPTFVGKKVAVHNGKEFKEIEIKPEMIGHALGEFAQTRRFLKHSGPGVGATRGSKFLPLK
;
A
#
# COMPACT_ATOMS: atom_id res chain seq x y z
N MET A 1 4.21 -51.77 -22.14
CA MET A 1 4.04 -52.15 -20.72
C MET A 1 4.67 -51.16 -19.74
N ALA A 2 6.00 -51.10 -19.54
CA ALA A 2 6.59 -50.20 -18.53
C ALA A 2 6.55 -48.71 -18.92
N GLU A 3 6.79 -48.38 -20.19
CA GLU A 3 6.76 -46.99 -20.67
C GLU A 3 5.35 -46.37 -20.64
N GLU A 4 4.31 -47.13 -21.04
CA GLU A 4 2.90 -46.66 -20.94
C GLU A 4 2.46 -46.35 -19.50
N THR A 5 2.99 -47.08 -18.51
CA THR A 5 2.70 -46.80 -17.09
C THR A 5 3.41 -45.54 -16.57
N LEU A 6 4.55 -45.17 -17.15
CA LEU A 6 5.27 -43.94 -16.84
C LEU A 6 4.61 -42.73 -17.51
N GLU A 7 4.19 -42.85 -18.76
CA GLU A 7 3.47 -41.81 -19.50
C GLU A 7 2.12 -41.48 -18.85
N SER A 8 1.35 -42.49 -18.44
CA SER A 8 0.08 -42.31 -17.74
C SER A 8 0.23 -41.68 -16.34
N LYS A 9 1.31 -41.99 -15.61
CA LYS A 9 1.68 -41.30 -14.36
C LYS A 9 2.10 -39.85 -14.60
N LEU A 10 2.89 -39.57 -15.64
CA LEU A 10 3.28 -38.22 -16.04
C LEU A 10 2.09 -37.37 -16.50
N ALA A 11 1.14 -37.96 -17.22
CA ALA A 11 -0.10 -37.33 -17.67
C ALA A 11 -1.03 -36.99 -16.48
N LYS A 12 -1.19 -37.90 -15.51
CA LYS A 12 -1.92 -37.64 -14.25
C LYS A 12 -1.25 -36.52 -13.42
N ARG A 13 0.07 -36.45 -13.42
CA ARG A 13 0.83 -35.39 -12.72
C ARG A 13 0.70 -34.02 -13.41
N LYS A 14 0.63 -33.99 -14.75
CA LYS A 14 0.34 -32.79 -15.55
C LYS A 14 -1.09 -32.28 -15.33
N THR A 15 -2.09 -33.17 -15.29
CA THR A 15 -3.49 -32.79 -15.06
C THR A 15 -3.74 -32.34 -13.61
N GLY A 16 -3.09 -32.97 -12.63
CA GLY A 16 -3.12 -32.53 -11.22
C GLY A 16 -2.57 -31.11 -11.01
N LYS A 17 -1.45 -30.77 -11.68
CA LYS A 17 -0.88 -29.41 -11.65
C LYS A 17 -1.73 -28.36 -12.40
N ARG A 18 -2.58 -28.78 -13.35
CA ARG A 18 -3.53 -27.89 -14.06
C ARG A 18 -4.75 -27.57 -13.22
N LYS A 19 -5.30 -28.53 -12.45
CA LYS A 19 -6.45 -28.30 -11.55
C LYS A 19 -6.11 -27.42 -10.35
N SER A 20 -4.85 -27.36 -9.92
CA SER A 20 -4.39 -26.47 -8.84
C SER A 20 -4.08 -25.04 -9.30
N LYS A 21 -4.19 -24.73 -10.60
CA LYS A 21 -3.98 -23.38 -11.13
C LYS A 21 -5.32 -22.64 -11.25
N VAL A 22 -5.57 -21.83 -10.23
CA VAL A 22 -6.43 -20.64 -10.25
C VAL A 22 -7.93 -20.94 -10.26
N THR A 23 -8.46 -21.30 -9.09
CA THR A 23 -9.75 -20.69 -8.71
C THR A 23 -9.50 -19.19 -8.65
N VAL A 24 -10.08 -18.43 -9.58
CA VAL A 24 -10.04 -16.97 -9.53
C VAL A 24 -10.69 -16.57 -8.22
N ARG A 25 -9.87 -16.26 -7.20
CA ARG A 25 -10.37 -15.78 -5.92
C ARG A 25 -11.18 -14.52 -6.22
N LYS A 26 -12.51 -14.62 -6.12
CA LYS A 26 -13.42 -13.48 -6.23
C LYS A 26 -12.90 -12.42 -5.25
N LYS A 27 -12.52 -11.23 -5.74
CA LYS A 27 -12.07 -10.14 -4.86
C LYS A 27 -13.19 -9.91 -3.85
N LYS A 28 -12.90 -10.07 -2.56
CA LYS A 28 -13.85 -9.71 -1.50
C LYS A 28 -14.11 -8.21 -1.62
N GLU A 29 -15.37 -7.84 -1.51
CA GLU A 29 -15.78 -6.44 -1.43
C GLU A 29 -15.05 -5.80 -0.23
N PHE A 30 -14.46 -4.63 -0.45
CA PHE A 30 -13.72 -3.95 0.60
C PHE A 30 -14.72 -3.39 1.62
N THR A 31 -14.53 -3.80 2.87
CA THR A 31 -15.30 -3.29 4.01
C THR A 31 -14.34 -2.75 5.06
N PHE A 32 -14.67 -1.61 5.64
CA PHE A 32 -13.91 -1.00 6.73
C PHE A 32 -14.83 -0.81 7.92
N ARG A 33 -14.52 -1.50 9.03
CA ARG A 33 -15.34 -1.46 10.26
C ARG A 33 -16.83 -1.78 10.04
N GLY A 34 -17.15 -2.57 9.01
CA GLY A 34 -18.53 -2.95 8.67
C GLY A 34 -19.20 -2.08 7.59
N PHE A 35 -18.54 -1.00 7.14
CA PHE A 35 -19.07 -0.12 6.08
C PHE A 35 -18.44 -0.41 4.74
N THR A 36 -19.22 -0.25 3.67
CA THR A 36 -18.70 -0.27 2.29
C THR A 36 -17.98 1.03 1.96
N LEU A 37 -17.12 1.00 0.93
CA LEU A 37 -16.42 2.21 0.48
C LEU A 37 -17.40 3.33 0.06
N GLU A 38 -18.48 2.97 -0.62
CA GLU A 38 -19.47 3.92 -1.11
C GLU A 38 -20.24 4.58 0.03
N GLU A 39 -20.60 3.83 1.06
CA GLU A 39 -21.20 4.37 2.27
C GLU A 39 -20.27 5.38 2.94
N MET A 40 -19.00 5.03 3.11
CA MET A 40 -18.00 5.90 3.73
C MET A 40 -17.74 7.20 2.95
N GLN A 41 -17.88 7.17 1.62
CA GLN A 41 -17.71 8.36 0.78
C GLN A 41 -18.90 9.33 0.88
N ARG A 42 -20.09 8.83 1.22
CA ARG A 42 -21.31 9.64 1.41
C ARG A 42 -21.39 10.25 2.80
N MET A 43 -20.75 9.63 3.79
CA MET A 43 -20.72 10.12 5.18
C MET A 43 -20.04 11.47 5.31
N THR A 44 -20.51 12.25 6.29
CA THR A 44 -19.84 13.50 6.67
C THR A 44 -18.56 13.22 7.46
N LEU A 45 -17.67 14.21 7.50
CA LEU A 45 -16.40 14.09 8.24
C LEU A 45 -16.65 13.78 9.74
N SER A 46 -17.68 14.38 10.34
CA SER A 46 -18.05 14.16 11.74
C SER A 46 -18.45 12.72 12.05
N GLU A 47 -19.18 12.07 11.14
CA GLU A 47 -19.61 10.67 11.28
C GLU A 47 -18.46 9.68 11.03
N LEU A 48 -17.51 10.07 10.17
CA LEU A 48 -16.33 9.27 9.84
C LEU A 48 -15.29 9.25 10.97
N LEU A 49 -15.12 10.36 11.71
CA LEU A 49 -14.07 10.50 12.73
C LEU A 49 -14.06 9.40 13.81
N PRO A 50 -15.22 8.98 14.37
CA PRO A 50 -15.28 7.88 15.33
C PRO A 50 -14.80 6.53 14.79
N LEU A 51 -14.96 6.27 13.48
CA LEU A 51 -14.57 5.02 12.82
C LEU A 51 -13.06 4.92 12.55
N LEU A 52 -12.40 6.07 12.42
CA LEU A 52 -10.97 6.15 12.13
C LEU A 52 -10.09 5.86 13.36
N PRO A 53 -8.82 5.45 13.17
CA PRO A 53 -7.86 5.28 14.26
C PRO A 53 -7.70 6.55 15.12
N ALA A 54 -7.39 6.37 16.41
CA ALA A 54 -7.30 7.46 17.38
C ALA A 54 -6.38 8.61 16.97
N ARG A 55 -5.25 8.31 16.29
CA ARG A 55 -4.32 9.33 15.77
C ARG A 55 -4.95 10.18 14.68
N ALA A 56 -5.62 9.56 13.70
CA ALA A 56 -6.31 10.25 12.63
C ALA A 56 -7.44 11.14 13.19
N ARG A 57 -8.27 10.57 14.09
CA ARG A 57 -9.33 11.30 14.79
C ARG A 57 -8.82 12.53 15.53
N ARG A 58 -7.71 12.39 16.28
CA ARG A 58 -7.08 13.51 17.01
C ARG A 58 -6.57 14.59 16.06
N SER A 59 -5.98 14.20 14.93
CA SER A 59 -5.43 15.15 13.95
C SER A 59 -6.53 16.02 13.35
N TYR A 60 -7.61 15.39 12.84
CA TYR A 60 -8.72 16.13 12.26
C TYR A 60 -9.51 16.93 13.30
N LYS A 61 -9.67 16.44 14.54
CA LYS A 61 -10.30 17.20 15.63
C LYS A 61 -9.50 18.45 16.02
N ARG A 62 -8.17 18.40 15.93
CA ARG A 62 -7.30 19.57 16.18
C ARG A 62 -7.27 20.56 15.02
N GLY A 63 -7.66 20.12 13.82
CA GLY A 63 -7.55 20.89 12.60
C GLY A 63 -6.25 20.62 11.85
N LEU A 64 -6.31 20.81 10.53
CA LEU A 64 -5.16 20.73 9.64
C LEU A 64 -4.46 22.09 9.54
N ASN A 65 -3.15 22.07 9.31
CA ASN A 65 -2.40 23.27 8.98
C ASN A 65 -2.87 23.83 7.62
N ARG A 66 -2.72 25.15 7.40
CA ARG A 66 -3.11 25.82 6.14
C ARG A 66 -2.58 25.11 4.89
N GLU A 67 -1.33 24.69 4.91
CA GLU A 67 -0.72 23.98 3.77
C GLU A 67 -1.24 22.55 3.59
N GLN A 68 -1.58 21.87 4.69
CA GLN A 68 -2.18 20.55 4.64
C GLN A 68 -3.59 20.66 4.06
N GLN A 69 -4.36 21.66 4.49
CA GLN A 69 -5.67 21.95 3.95
C GLN A 69 -5.60 22.25 2.44
N ALA A 70 -4.70 23.15 2.03
CA ALA A 70 -4.48 23.46 0.61
C ALA A 70 -4.05 22.25 -0.22
N PHE A 71 -3.40 21.24 0.38
CA PHE A 71 -3.10 19.98 -0.31
C PHE A 71 -4.34 19.09 -0.42
N VAL A 72 -5.14 18.97 0.64
CA VAL A 72 -6.40 18.23 0.65
C VAL A 72 -7.38 18.80 -0.38
N ASP A 73 -7.50 20.12 -0.45
CA ASP A 73 -8.39 20.79 -1.41
C ASP A 73 -7.94 20.53 -2.84
N ARG A 74 -6.62 20.63 -3.12
CA ARG A 74 -6.04 20.26 -4.42
C ARG A 74 -6.29 18.80 -4.76
N LEU A 75 -6.13 17.90 -3.78
CA LEU A 75 -6.40 16.48 -3.96
C LEU A 75 -7.87 16.21 -4.24
N ASN A 76 -8.79 16.98 -3.65
CA ASN A 76 -10.22 16.90 -3.93
C ASN A 76 -10.57 17.35 -5.34
N SER A 77 -9.94 18.42 -5.84
CA SER A 77 -10.17 18.95 -7.18
C SER A 77 -9.47 18.18 -8.30
N SER A 78 -8.37 17.48 -8.01
CA SER A 78 -7.61 16.77 -9.04
C SER A 78 -8.31 15.49 -9.51
N ASN A 79 -8.50 15.35 -10.83
CA ASN A 79 -9.00 14.15 -11.48
C ASN A 79 -7.90 13.52 -12.34
N GLY A 80 -7.20 12.52 -11.79
CA GLY A 80 -6.23 11.69 -12.53
C GLY A 80 -4.79 12.20 -12.56
N GLU A 81 -4.54 13.45 -12.15
CA GLU A 81 -3.18 13.99 -12.03
C GLU A 81 -2.44 13.45 -10.81
N THR A 82 -1.15 13.15 -11.00
CA THR A 82 -0.27 12.75 -9.89
C THR A 82 0.16 13.99 -9.09
N LEU A 83 -0.40 14.16 -7.89
CA LEU A 83 -0.05 15.29 -7.03
C LEU A 83 1.20 15.03 -6.20
N LYS A 84 2.18 15.93 -6.28
CA LYS A 84 3.41 15.88 -5.46
C LYS A 84 3.17 16.49 -4.08
N THR A 85 3.66 15.84 -3.03
CA THR A 85 3.56 16.35 -1.65
C THR A 85 4.79 16.06 -0.82
N HIS A 86 5.15 17.05 0.00
CA HIS A 86 6.11 16.89 1.10
C HIS A 86 5.40 16.58 2.43
N ARG A 87 4.07 16.76 2.49
CA ARG A 87 3.28 16.63 3.72
C ARG A 87 2.93 15.16 3.92
N ARG A 88 3.78 14.48 4.70
CA ARG A 88 3.71 13.03 5.01
C ARG A 88 2.73 12.68 6.13
N GLU A 89 2.23 13.67 6.84
CA GLU A 89 1.43 13.53 8.08
C GLU A 89 -0.07 13.41 7.82
N ILE A 90 -0.51 13.61 6.58
CA ILE A 90 -1.92 13.61 6.21
C ILE A 90 -2.45 12.17 6.20
N PHE A 91 -3.58 11.96 6.86
CA PHE A 91 -4.26 10.66 6.92
C PHE A 91 -5.18 10.47 5.71
N ILE A 92 -5.20 9.26 5.17
CA ILE A 92 -6.00 8.91 4.01
C ILE A 92 -7.47 8.83 4.39
N LEU A 93 -8.28 9.67 3.75
CA LEU A 93 -9.74 9.67 3.82
C LEU A 93 -10.35 8.82 2.69
N PRO A 94 -11.58 8.31 2.86
CA PRO A 94 -12.29 7.54 1.82
C PRO A 94 -12.44 8.28 0.49
N THR A 95 -12.48 9.61 0.51
CA THR A 95 -12.57 10.49 -0.67
C THR A 95 -11.29 10.52 -1.51
N PHE A 96 -10.16 10.04 -0.98
CA PHE A 96 -8.89 10.02 -1.67
C PHE A 96 -8.61 8.71 -2.42
N VAL A 97 -9.44 7.70 -2.19
CA VAL A 97 -9.28 6.38 -2.82
C VAL A 97 -9.36 6.51 -4.34
N GLY A 98 -8.41 5.90 -5.04
CA GLY A 98 -8.27 5.99 -6.51
C GLY A 98 -7.42 7.16 -7.01
N LYS A 99 -7.00 8.08 -6.13
CA LYS A 99 -6.11 9.20 -6.50
C LYS A 99 -4.65 8.78 -6.46
N LYS A 100 -3.84 9.43 -7.30
CA LYS A 100 -2.39 9.23 -7.37
C LYS A 100 -1.66 10.36 -6.66
N VAL A 101 -0.80 10.00 -5.70
CA VAL A 101 -0.02 10.95 -4.91
C VAL A 101 1.44 10.55 -4.93
N ALA A 102 2.31 11.51 -5.24
CA ALA A 102 3.76 11.34 -5.17
C ALA A 102 4.27 11.93 -3.85
N VAL A 103 4.67 11.05 -2.92
CA VAL A 103 5.09 11.43 -1.56
C VAL A 103 6.61 11.54 -1.51
N HIS A 104 7.13 12.66 -1.01
CA HIS A 104 8.56 12.87 -0.86
C HIS A 104 9.15 11.97 0.24
N ASN A 105 10.20 11.21 -0.08
CA ASN A 105 10.91 10.35 0.88
C ASN A 105 12.16 10.99 1.51
N GLY A 106 12.50 12.23 1.13
CA GLY A 106 13.73 12.92 1.53
C GLY A 106 14.75 13.05 0.40
N LYS A 107 14.60 12.26 -0.68
CA LYS A 107 15.46 12.29 -1.86
C LYS A 107 14.66 12.40 -3.16
N GLU A 108 13.61 11.61 -3.28
CA GLU A 108 12.78 11.48 -4.48
C GLU A 108 11.29 11.42 -4.10
N PHE A 109 10.43 11.66 -5.09
CA PHE A 109 8.99 11.52 -4.93
C PHE A 109 8.58 10.10 -5.34
N LYS A 110 8.01 9.36 -4.39
CA LYS A 110 7.49 8.02 -4.65
C LYS A 110 6.02 8.10 -5.00
N GLU A 111 5.67 7.71 -6.22
CA GLU A 111 4.29 7.66 -6.69
C GLU A 111 3.54 6.49 -6.05
N ILE A 112 2.37 6.79 -5.50
CA ILE A 112 1.50 5.86 -4.80
C ILE A 112 0.07 6.11 -5.28
N GLU A 113 -0.58 5.04 -5.73
CA GLU A 113 -2.02 5.02 -5.97
C GLU A 113 -2.74 4.60 -4.68
N ILE A 114 -3.69 5.41 -4.23
CA ILE A 114 -4.38 5.19 -2.95
C ILE A 114 -5.39 4.06 -3.10
N LYS A 115 -5.14 2.96 -2.39
CA LYS A 115 -6.04 1.80 -2.33
C LYS A 115 -7.02 1.92 -1.15
N PRO A 116 -8.20 1.29 -1.20
CA PRO A 116 -9.15 1.28 -0.09
C PRO A 116 -8.55 0.76 1.22
N GLU A 117 -7.65 -0.23 1.14
CA GLU A 117 -6.94 -0.83 2.28
C GLU A 117 -6.07 0.16 3.06
N MET A 118 -5.79 1.34 2.48
CA MET A 118 -4.94 2.37 3.08
C MET A 118 -5.72 3.38 3.92
N ILE A 119 -7.05 3.28 4.00
CA ILE A 119 -7.89 4.21 4.78
C ILE A 119 -7.45 4.22 6.25
N GLY A 120 -7.28 5.41 6.82
CA GLY A 120 -6.86 5.61 8.21
C GLY A 120 -5.35 5.59 8.45
N HIS A 121 -4.53 5.24 7.44
CA HIS A 121 -3.08 5.36 7.48
C HIS A 121 -2.60 6.74 7.02
N ALA A 122 -1.40 7.15 7.44
CA ALA A 122 -0.78 8.38 6.95
C ALA A 122 -0.04 8.17 5.61
N LEU A 123 -0.03 9.18 4.74
CA LEU A 123 0.67 9.12 3.44
C LEU A 123 2.16 8.76 3.58
N GLY A 124 2.81 9.23 4.65
CA GLY A 124 4.21 8.95 4.93
C GLY A 124 4.53 7.48 5.20
N GLU A 125 3.56 6.67 5.61
CA GLU A 125 3.77 5.24 5.90
C GLU A 125 4.14 4.45 4.64
N PHE A 126 3.66 4.90 3.48
CA PHE A 126 3.87 4.22 2.19
C PHE A 126 5.18 4.64 1.48
N ALA A 127 5.82 5.70 1.97
CA ALA A 127 7.06 6.25 1.44
C ALA A 127 8.21 6.06 2.43
N GLN A 128 8.91 4.93 2.34
CA GLN A 128 10.07 4.63 3.18
C GLN A 128 11.19 5.66 2.96
N THR A 129 11.68 6.26 4.05
CA THR A 129 12.72 7.30 4.02
C THR A 129 14.14 6.74 3.98
N ARG A 130 14.31 5.51 4.46
CA ARG A 130 15.60 4.81 4.54
C ARG A 130 15.60 3.58 3.65
N ARG A 131 16.77 3.24 3.11
CA ARG A 131 16.94 1.97 2.41
C ARG A 131 16.90 0.82 3.41
N PHE A 132 16.25 -0.28 3.05
CA PHE A 132 16.33 -1.50 3.82
C PHE A 132 17.73 -2.10 3.68
N LEU A 133 18.43 -2.26 4.80
CA LEU A 133 19.75 -2.89 4.83
C LEU A 133 19.56 -4.40 4.98
N LYS A 134 20.04 -5.17 4.01
CA LYS A 134 20.16 -6.62 4.14
C LYS A 134 21.51 -6.92 4.74
N HIS A 135 21.53 -7.52 5.93
CA HIS A 135 22.76 -8.03 6.51
C HIS A 135 23.20 -9.26 5.70
N SER A 136 24.32 -9.16 5.00
CA SER A 136 25.05 -10.32 4.45
C SER A 136 26.02 -10.85 5.51
N GLY A 137 26.53 -12.07 5.32
CA GLY A 137 27.68 -12.54 6.10
C GLY A 137 28.83 -11.53 6.03
N PRO A 138 29.62 -11.36 7.10
CA PRO A 138 30.76 -10.46 7.09
C PRO A 138 31.72 -10.92 6.00
N GLY A 139 31.91 -10.09 4.96
CA GLY A 139 32.97 -10.33 3.99
C GLY A 139 34.31 -10.36 4.71
N VAL A 140 35.18 -11.30 4.36
CA VAL A 140 36.52 -11.41 4.96
C VAL A 140 37.25 -10.08 4.74
N GLY A 141 37.59 -9.38 5.83
CA GLY A 141 38.26 -8.07 5.79
C GLY A 141 37.36 -6.83 5.84
N ALA A 142 36.07 -6.94 6.14
CA ALA A 142 35.18 -5.77 6.23
C ALA A 142 35.26 -5.04 7.58
N THR A 143 35.72 -3.78 7.59
CA THR A 143 35.58 -2.84 8.72
C THR A 143 34.16 -2.27 8.81
N ARG A 144 33.72 -1.90 10.04
CA ARG A 144 32.34 -1.50 10.48
C ARG A 144 31.50 -0.63 9.54
N GLY A 145 32.08 0.07 8.57
CA GLY A 145 31.41 1.06 7.73
C GLY A 145 31.00 0.62 6.32
N SER A 146 31.45 -0.51 5.79
CA SER A 146 31.22 -0.80 4.36
C SER A 146 31.16 -2.28 3.98
N LYS A 147 30.26 -2.56 3.02
CA LYS A 147 30.17 -3.73 2.13
C LYS A 147 29.25 -4.86 2.59
N PHE A 148 27.98 -4.68 2.24
CA PHE A 148 27.21 -5.79 1.68
C PHE A 148 27.99 -6.32 0.46
N LEU A 149 28.50 -7.55 0.54
CA LEU A 149 29.03 -8.27 -0.60
C LEU A 149 27.89 -9.19 -1.08
N PRO A 150 27.32 -8.99 -2.29
CA PRO A 150 26.43 -9.99 -2.85
C PRO A 150 27.27 -11.22 -3.19
N LEU A 151 27.29 -12.21 -2.30
CA LEU A 151 27.77 -13.55 -2.66
C LEU A 151 26.83 -14.08 -3.76
N LYS A 152 27.44 -14.46 -4.88
CA LYS A 152 26.79 -14.85 -6.13
C LYS A 152 25.99 -16.14 -5.98
#